data_AF-B2AKQ5-F1
#
_entry.id   AF-B2AKQ5-F1
#
_cell.length_a   1.000
_cell.length_b   1.000
_cell.length_c   1.000
_cell.angle_alpha   90.00
_cell.angle_beta   90.00
_cell.angle_gamma   90.00
#
_symmetry.space_group_name_H-M   'P 1'
#
loop_
_entity.id
_entity.type
_entity.pdbx_description
1 polymer ?
#
loop_
_entity_poly.entity_id
_entity_poly.type
_entity_poly.pdbx_seq_one_letter_code
_entity_poly.pdbx_strand_id
1 'polypeptide(L)'
;MDEDQGPSQIVPGQTPKKTFGDRLNTIRKTFTTKDGLIGDYDYAFLFRPNLPFMAKSDKAPPFFGLNDRMPVVLALILGFQHALAMLAGIITPPIIMSGAGGVNLTTEQTQYLVSTALIVSGLLSAIQITRVHIKGTPYYIGTGLISVVGISFAIIPVATGAFNQMYENGFCQKDEFGAKLPCPDAYGAVLGTAALCALLEIALSFMPPKIMLRIFPPIVTGPTVMLIGIHLIESGFKNWAGGSGLCAEKNPAEFFARCPDISAPNALPWGSPEYLGLGFSVFVTIILCERFGSPIMKSTSVIIGLLTGCIIAAATGYFNRAGIDNAPVASFIWVKTFKLTLYGPLVLPLMAVFIICACEAIGDITATCDVSRLEVEGKLYESRIQGGVLADGINGMLAALCTITPVTTFAQNNGVIALTRCANRSAGYCCCFFLVIMGVFAKFAASLVAIPSAVLGGMTTFLFTAVAVSGMAIITKGVPFNRRNRFILTAGLALGYGATLVPNYFENVFSYSGEDKGLQGFLDAISLIMETGFAVTAMICMILNLTLPMEVEDVTEAVAGQNQSVVTAARPTSAGDSVEEEKGVKSA
;
A
#
# COMPACT_ATOMS: atom_id res chain seq x y z
N MET A 1 -31.56 32.84 14.68
CA MET A 1 -32.30 31.62 15.06
C MET A 1 -31.71 30.52 14.20
N ASP A 2 -31.08 29.55 14.87
CA ASP A 2 -30.32 28.38 14.37
C ASP A 2 -28.90 28.61 13.83
N GLU A 3 -28.03 29.13 14.70
CA GLU A 3 -26.57 28.95 14.63
C GLU A 3 -26.17 27.77 15.54
N ASP A 4 -26.29 26.52 15.08
CA ASP A 4 -25.66 25.38 15.80
C ASP A 4 -25.48 24.12 14.91
N GLN A 5 -24.85 24.27 13.74
CA GLN A 5 -24.49 23.14 12.85
C GLN A 5 -22.98 22.98 12.67
N GLY A 6 -22.22 23.02 13.77
CA GLY A 6 -20.82 22.55 13.78
C GLY A 6 -20.75 21.05 14.09
N PRO A 7 -19.85 20.26 13.46
CA PRO A 7 -19.68 18.85 13.84
C PRO A 7 -19.19 18.75 15.29
N SER A 8 -19.95 17.98 16.07
CA SER A 8 -19.80 17.76 17.50
C SER A 8 -18.47 17.09 17.86
N GLN A 9 -17.69 17.75 18.72
CA GLN A 9 -16.57 17.25 19.55
C GLN A 9 -15.42 16.49 18.85
N ILE A 10 -14.27 17.18 18.72
CA ILE A 10 -12.97 16.67 18.22
C ILE A 10 -12.21 15.84 19.28
N VAL A 11 -12.71 15.76 20.53
CA VAL A 11 -12.08 14.99 21.62
C VAL A 11 -12.82 13.67 21.80
N PRO A 12 -12.17 12.53 22.12
CA PRO A 12 -12.88 11.32 22.49
C PRO A 12 -13.67 11.60 23.77
N GLY A 13 -14.95 11.95 23.63
CA GLY A 13 -15.86 11.98 24.76
C GLY A 13 -15.83 10.61 25.42
N GLN A 14 -15.59 10.57 26.72
CA GLN A 14 -15.87 9.41 27.57
C GLN A 14 -17.38 9.13 27.51
N THR A 15 -17.85 8.60 26.39
CA THR A 15 -19.24 8.25 26.20
C THR A 15 -19.44 6.95 26.98
N PRO A 16 -20.42 6.88 27.90
CA PRO A 16 -20.69 5.65 28.64
C PRO A 16 -20.95 4.50 27.66
N LYS A 17 -20.47 3.29 28.00
CA LYS A 17 -20.67 2.09 27.18
C LYS A 17 -22.17 1.91 26.93
N LYS A 18 -22.62 2.22 25.70
CA LYS A 18 -24.03 2.08 25.30
C LYS A 18 -24.53 0.66 25.57
N THR A 19 -25.64 0.57 26.29
CA THR A 19 -26.36 -0.66 26.59
C THR A 19 -26.79 -1.38 25.30
N PHE A 20 -26.96 -2.70 25.34
CA PHE A 20 -27.37 -3.47 24.16
C PHE A 20 -28.69 -2.95 23.55
N GLY A 21 -29.65 -2.54 24.38
CA GLY A 21 -30.91 -1.93 23.95
C GLY A 21 -30.73 -0.59 23.22
N ASP A 22 -29.81 0.26 23.68
CA ASP A 22 -29.52 1.55 23.04
C ASP A 22 -28.84 1.36 21.69
N ARG A 23 -28.00 0.33 21.55
CA ARG A 23 -27.41 -0.06 20.27
C ARG A 23 -28.49 -0.53 19.29
N LEU A 24 -29.40 -1.39 19.74
CA LEU A 24 -30.50 -1.90 18.90
C LEU A 24 -31.43 -0.78 18.43
N ASN A 25 -31.79 0.15 19.32
CA ASN A 25 -32.62 1.31 18.97
C ASN A 25 -31.89 2.30 18.05
N THR A 26 -30.58 2.48 18.22
CA THR A 26 -29.78 3.30 17.30
C THR A 26 -29.72 2.67 15.92
N ILE A 27 -29.45 1.36 15.83
CA ILE A 27 -29.44 0.61 14.56
C ILE A 27 -30.81 0.71 13.89
N ARG A 28 -31.90 0.49 14.64
CA ARG A 28 -33.26 0.62 14.12
C ARG A 28 -33.48 2.01 13.54
N LYS A 29 -33.20 3.08 14.29
CA LYS A 29 -33.33 4.46 13.79
C LYS A 29 -32.47 4.71 12.55
N THR A 30 -31.22 4.29 12.53
CA THR A 30 -30.31 4.48 11.39
C THR A 30 -30.84 3.84 10.09
N PHE A 31 -31.47 2.67 10.17
CA PHE A 31 -32.01 1.97 8.99
C PHE A 31 -33.49 2.28 8.71
N THR A 32 -34.23 2.91 9.63
CA THR A 32 -35.65 3.22 9.44
C THR A 32 -35.96 4.69 9.18
N THR A 33 -35.05 5.63 9.48
CA THR A 33 -35.28 7.07 9.26
C THR A 33 -34.57 7.58 8.00
N LYS A 34 -35.21 8.54 7.31
CA LYS A 34 -34.65 9.20 6.13
C LYS A 34 -33.30 9.88 6.45
N ASP A 35 -33.19 10.48 7.63
CA ASP A 35 -31.98 11.15 8.11
C ASP A 35 -30.83 10.16 8.39
N GLY A 36 -31.15 8.92 8.78
CA GLY A 36 -30.15 7.87 9.01
C GLY A 36 -29.67 7.19 7.74
N LEU A 37 -30.55 7.03 6.74
CA LEU A 37 -30.22 6.41 5.46
C LEU A 37 -29.53 7.38 4.50
N ILE A 38 -30.16 8.53 4.23
CA ILE A 38 -29.71 9.50 3.22
C ILE A 38 -29.10 10.73 3.90
N GLY A 39 -29.72 11.25 4.95
CA GLY A 39 -29.27 12.47 5.63
C GLY A 39 -29.25 13.71 4.72
N ASP A 40 -28.74 14.82 5.25
CA ASP A 40 -28.74 16.13 4.58
C ASP A 40 -27.38 16.46 3.92
N TYR A 41 -26.64 15.44 3.51
CA TYR A 41 -25.33 15.63 2.88
C TYR A 41 -25.47 16.12 1.42
N ASP A 42 -24.60 17.05 0.99
CA ASP A 42 -24.55 17.49 -0.40
C ASP A 42 -23.87 16.44 -1.28
N TYR A 43 -24.63 15.43 -1.71
CA TYR A 43 -24.15 14.39 -2.62
C TYR A 43 -23.71 14.94 -3.98
N ALA A 44 -24.23 16.09 -4.43
CA ALA A 44 -23.85 16.66 -5.71
C ALA A 44 -22.38 17.10 -5.72
N PHE A 45 -21.86 17.56 -4.57
CA PHE A 45 -20.44 17.90 -4.43
C PHE A 45 -19.50 16.74 -4.77
N LEU A 46 -19.84 15.51 -4.37
CA LEU A 46 -19.00 14.33 -4.60
C LEU A 46 -18.80 13.99 -6.09
N PHE A 47 -19.79 14.34 -6.92
CA PHE A 47 -19.82 14.02 -8.35
C PHE A 47 -19.60 15.23 -9.27
N ARG A 48 -19.52 16.45 -8.73
CA ARG A 48 -19.27 17.65 -9.54
C ARG A 48 -17.80 17.74 -9.97
N PRO A 49 -17.48 17.68 -11.27
CA PRO A 49 -16.12 17.87 -11.76
C PRO A 49 -15.71 19.35 -11.70
N ASN A 50 -14.41 19.60 -11.63
CA ASN A 50 -13.85 20.95 -11.64
C ASN A 50 -13.44 21.33 -13.08
N LEU A 51 -14.43 21.58 -13.92
CA LEU A 51 -14.20 22.04 -15.29
C LEU A 51 -13.92 23.55 -15.33
N PRO A 52 -13.05 24.04 -16.25
CA PRO A 52 -12.66 25.45 -16.30
C PRO A 52 -13.83 26.42 -16.55
N PHE A 53 -14.95 25.92 -17.07
CA PHE A 53 -16.17 26.67 -17.37
C PHE A 53 -17.28 26.49 -16.31
N MET A 54 -17.02 25.77 -15.20
CA MET A 54 -17.97 25.62 -14.08
C MET A 54 -17.59 26.53 -12.90
N ALA A 55 -18.60 27.11 -12.24
CA ALA A 55 -18.40 27.86 -11.00
C ALA A 55 -17.88 26.93 -9.90
N LYS A 56 -16.77 27.30 -9.25
CA LYS A 56 -16.23 26.56 -8.10
C LYS A 56 -17.16 26.74 -6.90
N SER A 57 -17.41 25.66 -6.18
CA SER A 57 -18.09 25.74 -4.88
C SER A 57 -17.08 26.20 -3.83
N ASP A 58 -17.34 27.35 -3.20
CA ASP A 58 -16.52 27.88 -2.09
C ASP A 58 -16.78 27.16 -0.75
N LYS A 59 -17.77 26.25 -0.70
CA LYS A 59 -18.07 25.49 0.51
C LYS A 59 -17.17 24.27 0.62
N ALA A 60 -16.31 24.29 1.64
CA ALA A 60 -15.47 23.16 1.99
C ALA A 60 -16.32 22.07 2.67
N PRO A 61 -16.15 20.78 2.32
CA PRO A 61 -17.01 19.72 2.88
C PRO A 61 -16.81 19.59 4.39
N PRO A 62 -17.87 19.18 5.13
CA PRO A 62 -17.78 18.94 6.57
C PRO A 62 -16.81 17.78 6.82
N PHE A 63 -16.01 17.89 7.88
CA PHE A 63 -15.10 16.83 8.29
C PHE A 63 -15.85 15.83 9.18
N PHE A 64 -15.82 14.55 8.81
CA PHE A 64 -16.36 13.46 9.62
C PHE A 64 -15.24 12.77 10.41
N GLY A 65 -15.32 12.84 11.73
CA GLY A 65 -14.44 12.14 12.65
C GLY A 65 -14.68 10.63 12.69
N LEU A 66 -13.83 9.93 13.46
CA LEU A 66 -13.79 8.46 13.52
C LEU A 66 -15.12 7.78 13.87
N ASN A 67 -15.91 8.42 14.74
CA ASN A 67 -17.11 7.84 15.37
C ASN A 67 -18.37 8.68 15.13
N ASP A 68 -18.30 9.64 14.22
CA ASP A 68 -19.43 10.53 13.95
C ASP A 68 -20.60 9.75 13.37
N ARG A 69 -21.82 10.25 13.57
CA ARG A 69 -22.97 9.66 12.88
C ARG A 69 -22.90 10.05 11.42
N MET A 70 -22.89 9.05 10.54
CA MET A 70 -22.85 9.24 9.10
C MET A 70 -24.02 8.50 8.45
N PRO A 71 -24.67 9.09 7.43
CA PRO A 71 -25.71 8.40 6.68
C PRO A 71 -25.18 7.12 6.05
N VAL A 72 -25.99 6.06 6.05
CA VAL A 72 -25.56 4.74 5.53
C VAL A 72 -25.21 4.81 4.04
N VAL A 73 -25.96 5.58 3.25
CA VAL A 73 -25.68 5.74 1.82
C VAL A 73 -24.33 6.42 1.60
N LEU A 74 -24.02 7.46 2.38
CA LEU A 74 -22.71 8.11 2.32
C LEU A 74 -21.60 7.15 2.75
N ALA A 75 -21.81 6.36 3.80
CA ALA A 75 -20.86 5.33 4.23
C ALA A 75 -20.58 4.31 3.12
N LEU A 76 -21.61 3.87 2.41
CA LEU A 76 -21.49 2.93 1.29
C LEU A 76 -20.77 3.55 0.10
N ILE A 77 -21.08 4.80 -0.27
CA ILE A 77 -20.41 5.49 -1.39
C ILE A 77 -18.93 5.69 -1.09
N LEU A 78 -18.60 6.22 0.10
CA LEU A 78 -17.21 6.43 0.50
C LEU A 78 -16.46 5.10 0.70
N GLY A 79 -17.13 4.08 1.23
CA GLY A 79 -16.56 2.74 1.34
C GLY A 79 -16.27 2.12 -0.02
N PHE A 80 -17.16 2.28 -1.00
CA PHE A 80 -16.92 1.85 -2.38
C PHE A 80 -15.76 2.62 -3.02
N GLN A 81 -15.68 3.94 -2.80
CA GLN A 81 -14.57 4.77 -3.24
C GLN A 81 -13.23 4.30 -2.67
N HIS A 82 -13.17 4.00 -1.37
CA HIS A 82 -11.98 3.37 -0.75
C HIS A 82 -11.65 2.03 -1.43
N ALA A 83 -12.64 1.15 -1.61
CA ALA A 83 -12.42 -0.16 -2.22
C ALA A 83 -11.83 -0.03 -3.63
N LEU A 84 -12.34 0.90 -4.45
CA LEU A 84 -11.78 1.21 -5.76
C LEU A 84 -10.36 1.81 -5.67
N ALA A 85 -10.12 2.75 -4.76
CA ALA A 85 -8.81 3.39 -4.62
C ALA A 85 -7.68 2.38 -4.33
N MET A 86 -7.98 1.32 -3.59
CA MET A 86 -6.99 0.30 -3.21
C MET A 86 -7.00 -0.94 -4.10
N LEU A 87 -8.04 -1.11 -4.94
CA LEU A 87 -8.21 -2.26 -5.82
C LEU A 87 -6.94 -2.55 -6.62
N ALA A 88 -6.37 -1.53 -7.26
CA ALA A 88 -5.15 -1.64 -8.06
C ALA A 88 -3.98 -2.23 -7.25
N GLY A 89 -3.77 -1.74 -6.02
CA GLY A 89 -2.68 -2.22 -5.18
C GLY A 89 -2.91 -3.63 -4.64
N ILE A 90 -4.16 -4.04 -4.39
CA ILE A 90 -4.46 -5.40 -3.91
C ILE A 90 -4.25 -6.44 -5.01
N ILE A 91 -4.62 -6.13 -6.25
CA ILE A 91 -4.62 -7.12 -7.35
C ILE A 91 -3.26 -7.23 -8.06
N THR A 92 -2.43 -6.19 -7.97
CA THR A 92 -1.16 -6.14 -8.69
C THR A 92 -0.15 -7.20 -8.22
N PRO A 93 0.14 -7.36 -6.91
CA PRO A 93 1.08 -8.36 -6.43
C PRO A 93 0.76 -9.81 -6.84
N PRO A 94 -0.48 -10.33 -6.69
CA PRO A 94 -0.78 -11.70 -7.11
C PRO A 94 -0.65 -11.87 -8.62
N ILE A 95 -0.96 -10.85 -9.43
CA ILE A 95 -0.76 -10.91 -10.89
C ILE A 95 0.74 -10.96 -11.23
N ILE A 96 1.57 -10.11 -10.62
CA ILE A 96 3.01 -10.07 -10.89
C ILE A 96 3.68 -11.38 -10.46
N MET A 97 3.37 -11.88 -9.26
CA MET A 97 4.00 -13.09 -8.73
C MET A 97 3.53 -14.37 -9.43
N SER A 98 2.27 -14.42 -9.88
CA SER A 98 1.76 -15.58 -10.61
C SER A 98 2.09 -15.57 -12.10
N GLY A 99 2.41 -14.41 -12.69
CA GLY A 99 2.76 -14.30 -14.10
C GLY A 99 4.10 -14.93 -14.48
N ALA A 100 4.45 -14.81 -15.76
CA ALA A 100 5.66 -15.39 -16.35
C ALA A 100 6.97 -14.91 -15.71
N GLY A 101 6.99 -13.69 -15.17
CA GLY A 101 8.14 -13.17 -14.41
C GLY A 101 8.35 -13.85 -13.05
N GLY A 102 7.29 -14.41 -12.45
CA GLY A 102 7.30 -15.05 -11.13
C GLY A 102 7.31 -16.57 -11.20
N VAL A 103 6.26 -17.22 -10.67
CA VAL A 103 6.10 -18.69 -10.62
C VAL A 103 5.30 -19.28 -11.79
N ASN A 104 4.88 -18.45 -12.75
CA ASN A 104 4.14 -18.84 -13.96
C ASN A 104 2.95 -19.79 -13.69
N LEU A 105 2.08 -19.43 -12.73
CA LEU A 105 0.92 -20.23 -12.38
C LEU A 105 -0.12 -20.24 -13.52
N THR A 106 -0.99 -21.24 -13.48
CA THR A 106 -2.12 -21.34 -14.42
C THR A 106 -3.08 -20.15 -14.27
N THR A 107 -3.77 -19.79 -15.34
CA THR A 107 -4.77 -18.70 -15.31
C THR A 107 -5.82 -18.91 -14.23
N GLU A 108 -6.28 -20.15 -14.00
CA GLU A 108 -7.22 -20.46 -12.91
C GLU A 108 -6.65 -20.11 -11.53
N GLN A 109 -5.37 -20.43 -11.28
CA GLN A 109 -4.70 -20.11 -10.01
C GLN A 109 -4.52 -18.60 -9.85
N THR A 110 -4.16 -17.88 -10.91
CA THR A 110 -4.07 -16.41 -10.89
C THR A 110 -5.43 -15.76 -10.59
N GLN A 111 -6.50 -16.22 -11.24
CA GLN A 111 -7.87 -15.76 -10.97
C GLN A 111 -8.28 -16.03 -9.53
N TYR A 112 -7.98 -17.23 -9.03
CA TYR A 112 -8.18 -17.57 -7.63
C TYR A 112 -7.40 -16.62 -6.70
N LEU A 113 -6.10 -16.41 -6.93
CA LEU A 113 -5.29 -15.53 -6.08
C LEU A 113 -5.78 -14.09 -6.06
N VAL A 114 -6.19 -13.54 -7.21
CA VAL A 114 -6.80 -12.19 -7.28
C VAL A 114 -8.10 -12.13 -6.48
N SER A 115 -8.97 -13.14 -6.63
CA SER A 115 -10.23 -13.22 -5.88
C SER A 115 -9.99 -13.32 -4.36
N THR A 116 -9.07 -14.19 -3.95
CA THR A 116 -8.72 -14.44 -2.56
C THR A 116 -8.02 -13.24 -1.94
N ALA A 117 -7.16 -12.53 -2.70
CA ALA A 117 -6.54 -11.29 -2.24
C ALA A 117 -7.59 -10.26 -1.85
N LEU A 118 -8.64 -10.08 -2.66
CA LEU A 118 -9.74 -9.15 -2.34
C LEU A 118 -10.52 -9.58 -1.09
N ILE A 119 -10.88 -10.87 -0.97
CA ILE A 119 -11.59 -11.41 0.20
C ILE A 119 -10.75 -11.21 1.46
N VAL A 120 -9.51 -11.69 1.44
CA VAL A 120 -8.61 -11.68 2.60
C VAL A 120 -8.26 -10.25 2.99
N SER A 121 -7.88 -9.38 2.05
CA SER A 121 -7.65 -7.97 2.34
C SER A 121 -8.86 -7.30 2.98
N GLY A 122 -10.08 -7.58 2.50
CA GLY A 122 -11.31 -7.06 3.11
C GLY A 122 -11.48 -7.52 4.57
N LEU A 123 -11.27 -8.80 4.85
CA LEU A 123 -11.38 -9.38 6.21
C LEU A 123 -10.29 -8.85 7.16
N LEU A 124 -9.04 -8.84 6.71
CA LEU A 124 -7.89 -8.39 7.52
C LEU A 124 -7.93 -6.88 7.76
N SER A 125 -8.44 -6.10 6.79
CA SER A 125 -8.73 -4.68 7.00
C SER A 125 -9.76 -4.47 8.10
N ALA A 126 -10.79 -5.32 8.21
CA ALA A 126 -11.77 -5.21 9.28
C ALA A 126 -11.10 -5.44 10.65
N ILE A 127 -10.17 -6.40 10.76
CA ILE A 127 -9.36 -6.63 11.97
C ILE A 127 -8.53 -5.37 12.30
N GLN A 128 -7.83 -4.81 11.31
CA GLN A 128 -6.98 -3.63 11.47
C GLN A 128 -7.76 -2.38 11.88
N ILE A 129 -8.96 -2.17 11.32
CA ILE A 129 -9.85 -1.03 11.63
C ILE A 129 -10.46 -1.17 13.03
N THR A 130 -10.74 -2.40 13.48
CA THR A 130 -11.19 -2.61 14.85
C THR A 130 -10.08 -2.25 15.84
N ARG A 131 -10.48 -1.94 17.07
CA ARG A 131 -9.52 -1.75 18.17
C ARG A 131 -9.98 -2.55 19.36
N VAL A 132 -9.40 -3.74 19.52
CA VAL A 132 -9.75 -4.67 20.59
C VAL A 132 -8.67 -4.63 21.67
N HIS A 133 -9.07 -4.39 22.91
CA HIS A 133 -8.14 -4.43 24.04
C HIS A 133 -7.89 -5.87 24.48
N ILE A 134 -6.61 -6.24 24.64
CA ILE A 134 -6.23 -7.57 25.12
C ILE A 134 -6.41 -7.59 26.65
N LYS A 135 -7.47 -8.27 27.11
CA LYS A 135 -7.83 -8.34 28.54
C LYS A 135 -6.63 -8.76 29.39
N GLY A 136 -6.34 -7.97 30.42
CA GLY A 136 -5.25 -8.26 31.38
C GLY A 136 -3.86 -7.76 30.96
N THR A 137 -3.74 -7.06 29.83
CA THR A 137 -2.48 -6.46 29.36
C THR A 137 -2.71 -5.01 28.92
N PRO A 138 -1.67 -4.16 28.78
CA PRO A 138 -1.84 -2.80 28.25
C PRO A 138 -2.03 -2.73 26.72
N TYR A 139 -1.97 -3.87 26.02
CA TYR A 139 -1.89 -3.93 24.57
C TYR A 139 -3.25 -3.92 23.87
N TYR A 140 -3.24 -3.52 22.61
CA TYR A 140 -4.41 -3.50 21.73
C TYR A 140 -4.10 -4.29 20.45
N ILE A 141 -5.15 -4.75 19.77
CA ILE A 141 -5.08 -5.29 18.41
C ILE A 141 -5.88 -4.35 17.53
N GLY A 142 -5.24 -3.88 16.45
CA GLY A 142 -5.78 -2.94 15.47
C GLY A 142 -5.65 -1.48 15.89
N THR A 143 -5.82 -0.58 14.91
CA THR A 143 -5.49 0.85 15.02
C THR A 143 -6.67 1.66 15.52
N GLY A 144 -7.91 1.21 15.28
CA GLY A 144 -9.10 2.01 15.51
C GLY A 144 -9.22 3.22 14.57
N LEU A 145 -8.59 3.17 13.41
CA LEU A 145 -8.62 4.15 12.32
C LEU A 145 -9.11 3.47 11.03
N ILE A 146 -9.30 4.22 9.94
CA ILE A 146 -9.46 3.60 8.61
C ILE A 146 -8.09 3.11 8.14
N SER A 147 -7.58 2.03 8.71
CA SER A 147 -6.33 1.39 8.30
C SER A 147 -6.65 0.18 7.45
N VAL A 148 -6.63 0.38 6.14
CA VAL A 148 -6.97 -0.69 5.19
C VAL A 148 -5.69 -1.47 4.88
N VAL A 149 -5.84 -2.78 4.75
CA VAL A 149 -4.76 -3.75 4.59
C VAL A 149 -4.79 -4.29 3.16
N GLY A 150 -3.62 -4.32 2.53
CA GLY A 150 -3.40 -4.91 1.22
C GLY A 150 -2.10 -5.69 1.19
N ILE A 151 -1.83 -6.40 0.09
CA ILE A 151 -0.58 -7.15 -0.05
C ILE A 151 0.60 -6.17 -0.11
N SER A 152 1.59 -6.35 0.75
CA SER A 152 2.77 -5.47 0.79
C SER A 152 3.54 -5.57 -0.52
N PHE A 153 4.04 -4.45 -1.02
CA PHE A 153 4.87 -4.43 -2.22
C PHE A 153 6.30 -4.86 -1.96
N ALA A 154 6.75 -4.85 -0.70
CA ALA A 154 8.08 -5.30 -0.31
C ALA A 154 8.30 -6.80 -0.59
N ILE A 155 7.24 -7.61 -0.66
CA ILE A 155 7.36 -9.03 -0.97
C ILE A 155 7.72 -9.30 -2.43
N ILE A 156 7.32 -8.43 -3.37
CA ILE A 156 7.45 -8.72 -4.80
C ILE A 156 8.91 -8.94 -5.19
N PRO A 157 9.87 -8.03 -4.89
CA PRO A 157 11.26 -8.19 -5.29
C PRO A 157 11.91 -9.41 -4.64
N VAL A 158 11.64 -9.61 -3.35
CA VAL A 158 12.16 -10.74 -2.56
C VAL A 158 11.66 -12.06 -3.12
N ALA A 159 10.36 -12.16 -3.40
CA ALA A 159 9.78 -13.37 -3.97
C ALA A 159 10.28 -13.60 -5.40
N THR A 160 10.39 -12.57 -6.25
CA THR A 160 10.91 -12.75 -7.62
C THR A 160 12.38 -13.19 -7.63
N GLY A 161 13.22 -12.63 -6.75
CA GLY A 161 14.61 -13.06 -6.59
C GLY A 161 14.71 -14.50 -6.11
N ALA A 162 13.92 -14.86 -5.08
CA ALA A 162 13.85 -16.23 -4.58
C ALA A 162 13.31 -17.21 -5.63
N PHE A 163 12.30 -16.82 -6.42
CA PHE A 163 11.80 -17.66 -7.51
C PHE A 163 12.88 -17.89 -8.56
N ASN A 164 13.60 -16.85 -8.99
CA ASN A 164 14.71 -17.00 -9.92
C ASN A 164 15.72 -18.03 -9.40
N GLN A 165 16.14 -17.88 -8.15
CA GLN A 165 17.05 -18.84 -7.50
C GLN A 165 16.47 -20.26 -7.42
N MET A 166 15.17 -20.41 -7.14
CA MET A 166 14.48 -21.70 -7.12
C MET A 166 14.40 -22.36 -8.51
N TYR A 167 14.42 -21.58 -9.60
CA TYR A 167 14.48 -22.07 -10.98
C TYR A 167 15.91 -22.35 -11.47
N GLU A 168 16.93 -21.63 -10.96
CA GLU A 168 18.34 -21.89 -11.32
C GLU A 168 18.92 -23.08 -10.54
N ASN A 169 18.81 -23.04 -9.20
CA ASN A 169 19.50 -23.96 -8.30
C ASN A 169 18.52 -24.75 -7.39
N GLY A 170 17.21 -24.53 -7.55
CA GLY A 170 16.20 -25.14 -6.70
C GLY A 170 15.46 -26.31 -7.35
N PHE A 171 14.20 -26.48 -6.96
CA PHE A 171 13.34 -27.59 -7.37
C PHE A 171 12.37 -27.22 -8.51
N CYS A 172 12.32 -25.95 -8.92
CA CYS A 172 11.46 -25.53 -10.03
C CYS A 172 12.12 -25.79 -11.38
N GLN A 173 11.32 -26.12 -12.39
CA GLN A 173 11.80 -26.54 -13.70
C GLN A 173 11.57 -25.47 -14.76
N LYS A 174 12.45 -25.42 -15.75
CA LYS A 174 12.27 -24.64 -16.98
C LYS A 174 11.97 -25.60 -18.14
N ASP A 175 11.25 -25.12 -19.14
CA ASP A 175 11.02 -25.86 -20.38
C ASP A 175 12.27 -25.83 -21.29
N GLU A 176 12.19 -26.52 -22.42
CA GLU A 176 13.28 -26.61 -23.41
C GLU A 176 13.67 -25.26 -24.02
N PHE A 177 12.78 -24.26 -23.95
CA PHE A 177 12.97 -22.91 -24.47
C PHE A 177 13.47 -21.93 -23.39
N GLY A 178 13.69 -22.41 -22.17
CA GLY A 178 14.10 -21.60 -21.02
C GLY A 178 12.94 -20.90 -20.29
N ALA A 179 11.69 -21.16 -20.67
CA ALA A 179 10.52 -20.60 -20.00
C ALA A 179 10.29 -21.31 -18.67
N LYS A 180 9.92 -20.54 -17.64
CA LYS A 180 9.61 -21.08 -16.31
C LYS A 180 8.34 -21.93 -16.38
N LEU A 181 8.39 -23.20 -15.99
CA LEU A 181 7.19 -24.04 -15.87
C LEU A 181 6.42 -23.69 -14.58
N PRO A 182 5.09 -23.87 -14.53
CA PRO A 182 4.30 -23.55 -13.34
C PRO A 182 4.83 -24.25 -12.08
N CYS A 183 5.27 -23.47 -11.08
CA CYS A 183 5.85 -23.99 -9.83
C CYS A 183 5.04 -23.57 -8.59
N PRO A 184 3.88 -24.20 -8.30
CA PRO A 184 3.05 -23.85 -7.15
C PRO A 184 3.73 -24.13 -5.80
N ASP A 185 4.67 -25.08 -5.76
CA ASP A 185 5.44 -25.39 -4.55
C ASP A 185 6.37 -24.24 -4.13
N ALA A 186 6.89 -23.45 -5.08
CA ALA A 186 7.67 -22.25 -4.76
C ALA A 186 6.81 -21.16 -4.13
N TYR A 187 5.59 -20.96 -4.64
CA TYR A 187 4.64 -20.04 -4.02
C TYR A 187 4.26 -20.52 -2.61
N GLY A 188 4.01 -21.82 -2.45
CA GLY A 188 3.77 -22.46 -1.14
C GLY A 188 4.93 -22.31 -0.15
N ALA A 189 6.18 -22.34 -0.64
CA ALA A 189 7.37 -22.09 0.15
C ALA A 189 7.46 -20.64 0.65
N VAL A 190 7.11 -19.67 -0.19
CA VAL A 190 7.00 -18.25 0.21
C VAL A 190 5.94 -18.09 1.30
N LEU A 191 4.76 -18.70 1.13
CA LEU A 191 3.68 -18.63 2.12
C LEU A 191 4.07 -19.25 3.47
N GLY A 192 4.61 -20.48 3.44
CA GLY A 192 4.99 -21.19 4.66
C GLY A 192 6.09 -20.46 5.43
N THR A 193 7.11 -19.98 4.72
CA THR A 193 8.20 -19.20 5.33
C THR A 193 7.70 -17.84 5.83
N ALA A 194 6.79 -17.18 5.09
CA ALA A 194 6.20 -15.92 5.50
C ALA A 194 5.35 -16.06 6.77
N ALA A 195 4.55 -17.13 6.90
CA ALA A 195 3.76 -17.40 8.10
C ALA A 195 4.65 -17.51 9.35
N LEU A 196 5.83 -18.14 9.21
CA LEU A 196 6.82 -18.22 10.29
C LEU A 196 7.44 -16.86 10.59
N CYS A 197 7.88 -16.13 9.57
CA CYS A 197 8.53 -14.83 9.76
C CYS A 197 7.58 -13.75 10.27
N ALA A 198 6.27 -13.87 10.05
CA ALA A 198 5.25 -12.97 10.63
C ALA A 198 5.30 -12.94 12.17
N LEU A 199 5.74 -14.04 12.81
CA LEU A 199 5.94 -14.09 14.26
C LEU A 199 6.98 -13.08 14.74
N LEU A 200 7.96 -12.72 13.90
CA LEU A 200 8.94 -11.67 14.22
C LEU A 200 8.24 -10.32 14.40
N GLU A 201 7.41 -9.92 13.45
CA GLU A 201 6.68 -8.65 13.53
C GLU A 201 5.73 -8.62 14.73
N ILE A 202 5.03 -9.74 14.99
CA ILE A 202 4.21 -9.91 16.20
C ILE A 202 5.07 -9.71 17.45
N ALA A 203 6.25 -10.33 17.53
CA ALA A 203 7.16 -10.15 18.66
C ALA A 203 7.65 -8.70 18.80
N LEU A 204 8.01 -8.06 17.69
CA LEU A 204 8.44 -6.66 17.65
C LEU A 204 7.33 -5.70 18.09
N SER A 205 6.06 -6.04 17.82
CA SER A 205 4.91 -5.21 18.22
C SER A 205 4.72 -5.09 19.74
N PHE A 206 5.33 -5.98 20.53
CA PHE A 206 5.33 -5.90 22.00
C PHE A 206 6.50 -5.07 22.55
N MET A 207 7.41 -4.62 21.68
CA MET A 207 8.44 -3.65 22.10
C MET A 207 7.80 -2.30 22.39
N PRO A 208 8.40 -1.50 23.30
CA PRO A 208 7.96 -0.14 23.53
C PRO A 208 7.91 0.66 22.21
N PRO A 209 6.78 1.31 21.85
CA PRO A 209 6.64 2.02 20.58
C PRO A 209 7.71 3.10 20.36
N LYS A 210 8.18 3.73 21.44
CA LYS A 210 9.30 4.67 21.42
C LYS A 210 10.60 4.07 20.89
N ILE A 211 10.85 2.79 21.20
CA ILE A 211 12.04 2.09 20.71
C ILE A 211 11.85 1.77 19.23
N MET A 212 10.68 1.30 18.81
CA MET A 212 10.39 1.06 17.39
C MET A 212 10.57 2.34 16.54
N LEU A 213 10.00 3.45 16.97
CA LEU A 213 10.14 4.76 16.32
C LEU A 213 11.59 5.28 16.30
N ARG A 214 12.41 4.83 17.26
CA ARG A 214 13.84 5.20 17.34
C ARG A 214 14.73 4.31 16.48
N ILE A 215 14.39 3.03 16.33
CA ILE A 215 15.11 2.09 15.46
C ILE A 215 14.79 2.39 13.99
N PHE A 216 13.54 2.75 13.69
CA PHE A 216 13.07 3.03 12.34
C PHE A 216 12.56 4.47 12.19
N PRO A 217 13.44 5.48 12.36
CA PRO A 217 13.06 6.87 12.16
C PRO A 217 12.83 7.16 10.66
N PRO A 218 12.20 8.31 10.31
CA PRO A 218 11.94 8.71 8.93
C PRO A 218 13.18 8.71 8.01
N ILE A 219 14.38 8.92 8.56
CA ILE A 219 15.67 8.85 7.84
C ILE A 219 16.05 7.43 7.39
N VAL A 220 15.41 6.39 7.93
CA VAL A 220 15.55 4.98 7.51
C VAL A 220 14.33 4.56 6.70
N THR A 221 13.12 4.85 7.19
CA THR A 221 11.88 4.37 6.55
C THR A 221 11.64 5.04 5.20
N GLY A 222 11.84 6.36 5.10
CA GLY A 222 11.64 7.13 3.88
C GLY A 222 12.46 6.64 2.67
N PRO A 223 13.81 6.53 2.75
CA PRO A 223 14.61 6.07 1.62
C PRO A 223 14.34 4.59 1.27
N THR A 224 13.98 3.76 2.26
CA THR A 224 13.60 2.35 2.05
C THR A 224 12.31 2.25 1.24
N VAL A 225 11.24 2.93 1.66
CA VAL A 225 9.96 2.99 0.93
C VAL A 225 10.15 3.57 -0.47
N MET A 226 10.99 4.60 -0.61
CA MET A 226 11.29 5.18 -1.90
C MET A 226 11.90 4.16 -2.87
N LEU A 227 12.90 3.40 -2.41
CA LEU A 227 13.61 2.45 -3.25
C LEU A 227 12.77 1.20 -3.58
N ILE A 228 11.84 0.79 -2.70
CA ILE A 228 10.81 -0.23 -3.03
C ILE A 228 10.01 0.20 -4.26
N GLY A 229 9.48 1.43 -4.23
CA GLY A 229 8.73 1.99 -5.35
C GLY A 229 9.55 2.00 -6.63
N ILE A 230 10.81 2.44 -6.56
CA ILE A 230 11.67 2.56 -7.73
C ILE A 230 12.04 1.22 -8.35
N HIS A 231 12.35 0.21 -7.54
CA HIS A 231 12.60 -1.13 -8.05
C HIS A 231 11.36 -1.68 -8.80
N LEU A 232 10.16 -1.43 -8.28
CA LEU A 232 8.93 -1.93 -8.88
C LEU A 232 8.49 -1.19 -10.15
N ILE A 233 8.92 0.07 -10.34
CA ILE A 233 8.69 0.82 -11.59
C ILE A 233 9.21 0.04 -12.80
N GLU A 234 10.31 -0.72 -12.66
CA GLU A 234 10.84 -1.57 -13.73
C GLU A 234 9.81 -2.60 -14.22
N SER A 235 9.13 -3.28 -13.29
CA SER A 235 8.07 -4.25 -13.63
C SER A 235 6.89 -3.57 -14.33
N GLY A 236 6.48 -2.39 -13.85
CA GLY A 236 5.43 -1.58 -14.48
C GLY A 236 5.77 -1.22 -15.93
N PHE A 237 6.99 -0.74 -16.19
CA PHE A 237 7.44 -0.38 -17.54
C PHE A 237 7.61 -1.60 -18.45
N LYS A 238 8.12 -2.73 -17.94
CA LYS A 238 8.18 -3.99 -18.72
C LYS A 238 6.79 -4.42 -19.18
N ASN A 239 5.82 -4.39 -18.26
CA ASN A 239 4.43 -4.70 -18.60
C ASN A 239 3.84 -3.68 -19.58
N TRP A 240 4.15 -2.39 -19.43
CA TRP A 240 3.72 -1.34 -20.35
C TRP A 240 4.23 -1.59 -21.77
N ALA A 241 5.49 -2.03 -21.90
CA ALA A 241 6.07 -2.38 -23.20
C ALA A 241 5.45 -3.64 -23.84
N GLY A 242 4.62 -4.40 -23.13
CA GLY A 242 3.90 -5.57 -23.70
C GLY A 242 3.98 -6.82 -22.86
N GLY A 243 4.75 -6.83 -21.77
CA GLY A 243 4.84 -7.97 -20.85
C GLY A 243 6.25 -8.22 -20.33
N SER A 244 6.38 -9.32 -19.59
CA SER A 244 7.65 -9.82 -19.04
C SER A 244 7.88 -11.27 -19.46
N GLY A 245 9.09 -11.79 -19.23
CA GLY A 245 9.49 -13.15 -19.65
C GLY A 245 10.18 -13.17 -21.01
N LEU A 246 10.20 -14.34 -21.66
CA LEU A 246 10.98 -14.60 -22.87
C LEU A 246 10.64 -13.64 -24.04
N CYS A 247 9.40 -13.15 -24.12
CA CYS A 247 9.00 -12.23 -25.18
C CYS A 247 9.65 -10.84 -25.09
N ALA A 248 10.18 -10.47 -23.91
CA ALA A 248 10.90 -9.22 -23.68
C ALA A 248 12.42 -9.33 -23.94
N GLU A 249 12.91 -10.51 -24.28
CA GLU A 249 14.33 -10.73 -24.59
C GLU A 249 14.70 -10.13 -25.94
N LYS A 250 15.98 -9.82 -26.13
CA LYS A 250 16.48 -9.22 -27.37
C LYS A 250 16.29 -10.14 -28.59
N ASN A 251 16.38 -11.45 -28.39
CA ASN A 251 16.19 -12.48 -29.40
C ASN A 251 15.24 -13.56 -28.85
N PRO A 252 13.92 -13.31 -28.82
CA PRO A 252 12.96 -14.27 -28.27
C PRO A 252 12.90 -15.53 -29.13
N ALA A 253 12.62 -16.68 -28.52
CA ALA A 253 12.29 -17.90 -29.25
C ALA A 253 11.07 -17.68 -30.17
N GLU A 254 10.94 -18.45 -31.26
CA GLU A 254 9.92 -18.22 -32.30
C GLU A 254 8.49 -18.15 -31.76
N PHE A 255 8.16 -18.99 -30.77
CA PHE A 255 6.86 -18.99 -30.09
C PHE A 255 6.59 -17.70 -29.29
N PHE A 256 7.65 -17.04 -28.81
CA PHE A 256 7.61 -15.80 -28.03
C PHE A 256 8.02 -14.56 -28.86
N ALA A 257 8.07 -14.67 -30.19
CA ALA A 257 8.40 -13.56 -31.08
C ALA A 257 7.42 -12.38 -30.96
N ARG A 258 6.23 -12.62 -30.42
CA ARG A 258 5.22 -11.63 -30.06
C ARG A 258 4.86 -11.82 -28.59
N CYS A 259 4.47 -10.74 -27.91
CA CYS A 259 4.06 -10.80 -26.52
C CYS A 259 2.54 -10.94 -26.36
N PRO A 260 2.07 -11.72 -25.37
CA PRO A 260 2.84 -12.63 -24.52
C PRO A 260 3.41 -13.84 -25.28
N ASP A 261 2.75 -14.27 -26.35
CA ASP A 261 3.19 -15.31 -27.29
C ASP A 261 2.44 -15.15 -28.63
N ILE A 262 2.79 -15.95 -29.65
CA ILE A 262 2.14 -15.90 -30.98
C ILE A 262 0.66 -16.35 -30.99
N SER A 263 0.19 -17.02 -29.95
CA SER A 263 -1.19 -17.51 -29.84
C SER A 263 -2.15 -16.47 -29.25
N ALA A 264 -1.61 -15.40 -28.66
CA ALA A 264 -2.38 -14.35 -28.04
C ALA A 264 -3.13 -13.46 -29.06
N PRO A 265 -4.32 -12.95 -28.70
CA PRO A 265 -5.09 -12.07 -29.58
C PRO A 265 -4.34 -10.76 -29.81
N ASN A 266 -4.20 -10.36 -31.08
CA ASN A 266 -3.48 -9.15 -31.49
C ASN A 266 -2.06 -9.06 -30.89
N ALA A 267 -1.37 -10.20 -30.81
CA ALA A 267 0.00 -10.25 -30.31
C ALA A 267 0.94 -9.40 -31.19
N LEU A 268 1.70 -8.52 -30.54
CA LEU A 268 2.66 -7.60 -31.15
C LEU A 268 4.06 -7.80 -30.55
N PRO A 269 5.13 -7.35 -31.22
CA PRO A 269 6.46 -7.37 -30.65
C PRO A 269 6.54 -6.51 -29.38
N TRP A 270 7.43 -6.89 -28.47
CA TRP A 270 7.71 -6.14 -27.27
C TRP A 270 8.19 -4.72 -27.64
N GLY A 271 7.66 -3.71 -26.93
CA GLY A 271 7.92 -2.30 -27.17
C GLY A 271 7.18 -1.71 -28.38
N SER A 272 6.19 -2.40 -28.94
CA SER A 272 5.39 -1.88 -30.06
C SER A 272 4.68 -0.55 -29.70
N PRO A 273 4.48 0.36 -30.68
CA PRO A 273 3.80 1.64 -30.44
C PRO A 273 2.40 1.50 -29.84
N GLU A 274 1.68 0.43 -30.19
CA GLU A 274 0.34 0.14 -29.71
C GLU A 274 0.34 -0.20 -28.22
N TYR A 275 1.29 -1.02 -27.74
CA TYR A 275 1.44 -1.30 -26.31
C TYR A 275 1.79 -0.03 -25.53
N LEU A 276 2.73 0.76 -26.04
CA LEU A 276 3.05 2.05 -25.44
C LEU A 276 1.83 2.99 -25.44
N GLY A 277 1.08 3.04 -26.53
CA GLY A 277 -0.15 3.82 -26.66
C GLY A 277 -1.24 3.41 -25.68
N LEU A 278 -1.42 2.09 -25.45
CA LEU A 278 -2.38 1.58 -24.47
C LEU A 278 -2.05 2.03 -23.05
N GLY A 279 -0.82 1.77 -22.56
CA GLY A 279 -0.46 2.23 -21.22
C GLY A 279 -0.37 3.76 -21.11
N PHE A 280 -0.03 4.47 -22.20
CA PHE A 280 -0.05 5.93 -22.23
C PHE A 280 -1.47 6.47 -22.11
N SER A 281 -2.45 5.84 -22.75
CA SER A 281 -3.86 6.21 -22.62
C SER A 281 -4.35 6.09 -21.17
N VAL A 282 -3.92 5.05 -20.45
CA VAL A 282 -4.17 4.91 -19.00
C VAL A 282 -3.56 6.08 -18.24
N PHE A 283 -2.27 6.34 -18.46
CA PHE A 283 -1.53 7.37 -17.73
C PHE A 283 -2.12 8.78 -17.97
N VAL A 284 -2.42 9.13 -19.22
CA VAL A 284 -3.07 10.40 -19.59
C VAL A 284 -4.45 10.50 -18.95
N THR A 285 -5.23 9.42 -18.92
CA THR A 285 -6.54 9.42 -18.28
C THR A 285 -6.43 9.68 -16.78
N ILE A 286 -5.43 9.11 -16.09
CA ILE A 286 -5.16 9.40 -14.67
C ILE A 286 -4.91 10.90 -14.48
N ILE A 287 -4.05 11.51 -15.30
CA ILE A 287 -3.75 12.95 -15.24
C ILE A 287 -5.01 13.79 -15.49
N LEU A 288 -5.82 13.43 -16.47
CA LEU A 288 -7.07 14.14 -16.79
C LEU A 288 -8.10 14.01 -15.64
N CYS A 289 -8.19 12.82 -15.02
CA CYS A 289 -9.03 12.60 -13.84
C CYS A 289 -8.55 13.44 -12.65
N GLU A 290 -7.25 13.58 -12.43
CA GLU A 290 -6.74 14.39 -11.33
C GLU A 290 -6.95 15.90 -11.59
N ARG A 291 -6.79 16.31 -12.86
CA ARG A 291 -6.94 17.71 -13.29
C ARG A 291 -8.38 18.20 -13.24
N PHE A 292 -9.33 17.39 -13.74
CA PHE A 292 -10.72 17.81 -13.96
C PHE A 292 -11.74 17.05 -13.10
N GLY A 293 -11.34 15.97 -12.45
CA GLY A 293 -12.25 15.08 -11.73
C GLY A 293 -12.86 15.69 -10.47
N SER A 294 -14.02 15.14 -10.11
CA SER A 294 -14.66 15.36 -8.82
C SER A 294 -13.85 14.73 -7.67
N PRO A 295 -14.16 15.01 -6.40
CA PRO A 295 -13.47 14.37 -5.26
C PRO A 295 -13.43 12.84 -5.33
N ILE A 296 -14.52 12.20 -5.76
CA ILE A 296 -14.55 10.74 -5.99
C ILE A 296 -13.59 10.35 -7.11
N MET A 297 -13.65 11.05 -8.25
CA MET A 297 -12.80 10.72 -9.40
C MET A 297 -11.31 10.87 -9.10
N LYS A 298 -10.90 11.88 -8.33
CA LYS A 298 -9.50 12.09 -7.95
C LYS A 298 -8.94 10.91 -7.14
N SER A 299 -9.70 10.48 -6.15
CA SER A 299 -9.32 9.31 -5.33
C SER A 299 -9.36 7.96 -6.07
N THR A 300 -10.09 7.89 -7.19
CA THR A 300 -10.25 6.66 -8.00
C THR A 300 -9.61 6.80 -9.38
N SER A 301 -8.78 7.83 -9.58
CA SER A 301 -8.21 8.22 -10.87
C SER A 301 -7.41 7.07 -11.50
N VAL A 302 -6.67 6.32 -10.69
CA VAL A 302 -5.91 5.14 -11.09
C VAL A 302 -6.81 4.05 -11.68
N ILE A 303 -7.94 3.75 -11.04
CA ILE A 303 -8.91 2.75 -11.54
C ILE A 303 -9.70 3.27 -12.73
N ILE A 304 -10.06 4.56 -12.78
CA ILE A 304 -10.72 5.14 -13.96
C ILE A 304 -9.77 5.11 -15.17
N GLY A 305 -8.48 5.38 -14.95
CA GLY A 305 -7.44 5.24 -15.96
C GLY A 305 -7.33 3.80 -16.45
N LEU A 306 -7.25 2.84 -15.53
CA LEU A 306 -7.24 1.40 -15.85
C LEU A 306 -8.46 1.00 -16.69
N LEU A 307 -9.66 1.37 -16.23
CA LEU A 307 -10.92 1.08 -16.91
C LEU A 307 -10.95 1.67 -18.33
N THR A 308 -10.47 2.89 -18.50
CA THR A 308 -10.41 3.55 -19.81
C THR A 308 -9.44 2.85 -20.75
N GLY A 309 -8.26 2.47 -20.26
CA GLY A 309 -7.32 1.64 -21.01
C GLY A 309 -7.90 0.29 -21.40
N CYS A 310 -8.64 -0.36 -20.48
CA CYS A 310 -9.36 -1.61 -20.78
C CYS A 310 -10.41 -1.43 -21.87
N ILE A 311 -11.18 -0.33 -21.84
CA ILE A 311 -12.19 -0.04 -22.88
C ILE A 311 -11.51 0.13 -24.24
N ILE A 312 -10.41 0.88 -24.31
CA ILE A 312 -9.65 1.08 -25.55
C ILE A 312 -9.08 -0.26 -26.03
N ALA A 313 -8.45 -1.03 -25.15
CA ALA A 313 -7.93 -2.36 -25.48
C ALA A 313 -9.01 -3.34 -25.95
N ALA A 314 -10.21 -3.28 -25.39
CA ALA A 314 -11.34 -4.10 -25.84
C ALA A 314 -11.81 -3.67 -27.23
N ALA A 315 -11.86 -2.37 -27.50
CA ALA A 315 -12.20 -1.83 -28.82
C ALA A 315 -11.15 -2.17 -29.89
N THR A 316 -9.87 -2.27 -29.52
CA THR A 316 -8.77 -2.64 -30.40
C THR A 316 -8.46 -4.15 -30.43
N GLY A 317 -9.26 -4.98 -29.74
CA GLY A 317 -9.22 -6.45 -29.86
C GLY A 317 -8.17 -7.17 -29.01
N TYR A 318 -7.62 -6.54 -27.96
CA TYR A 318 -6.66 -7.18 -27.04
C TYR A 318 -7.31 -8.01 -25.92
N PHE A 319 -8.64 -8.12 -25.90
CA PHE A 319 -9.36 -8.86 -24.86
C PHE A 319 -9.74 -10.27 -25.32
N ASN A 320 -9.37 -11.27 -24.52
CA ASN A 320 -9.88 -12.63 -24.65
C ASN A 320 -11.01 -12.89 -23.64
N ARG A 321 -12.24 -13.09 -24.14
CA ARG A 321 -13.41 -13.39 -23.30
C ARG A 321 -13.44 -14.82 -22.75
N ALA A 322 -12.76 -15.77 -23.38
CA ALA A 322 -12.84 -17.18 -23.02
C ALA A 322 -12.44 -17.43 -21.55
N GLY A 323 -11.40 -16.73 -21.06
CA GLY A 323 -10.96 -16.84 -19.66
C GLY A 323 -11.99 -16.29 -18.66
N ILE A 324 -12.79 -15.30 -19.05
CA ILE A 324 -13.88 -14.74 -18.24
C ILE A 324 -15.07 -15.69 -18.26
N ASP A 325 -15.43 -16.22 -19.43
CA ASP A 325 -16.59 -17.10 -19.60
C ASP A 325 -16.41 -18.45 -18.89
N ASN A 326 -15.18 -18.98 -18.88
CA ASN A 326 -14.84 -20.24 -18.20
C ASN A 326 -14.63 -20.09 -16.68
N ALA A 327 -14.39 -18.88 -16.18
CA ALA A 327 -14.15 -18.66 -14.76
C ALA A 327 -15.38 -19.03 -13.89
N PRO A 328 -15.20 -19.51 -12.65
CA PRO A 328 -16.31 -19.78 -11.75
C PRO A 328 -17.08 -18.49 -11.41
N VAL A 329 -18.34 -18.64 -11.00
CA VAL A 329 -19.18 -17.50 -10.59
C VAL A 329 -18.79 -17.03 -9.18
N ALA A 330 -18.42 -17.96 -8.31
CA ALA A 330 -18.04 -17.70 -6.92
C ALA A 330 -16.67 -18.27 -6.57
N SER A 331 -15.92 -17.58 -5.69
CA SER A 331 -14.66 -18.06 -5.11
C SER A 331 -14.67 -17.87 -3.58
N PHE A 332 -13.96 -18.75 -2.89
CA PHE A 332 -13.77 -18.75 -1.45
C PHE A 332 -12.29 -18.95 -1.11
N ILE A 333 -11.92 -18.62 0.13
CA ILE A 333 -10.52 -18.51 0.57
C ILE A 333 -9.68 -19.75 0.25
N TRP A 334 -10.22 -20.98 0.32
CA TRP A 334 -9.46 -22.21 0.07
C TRP A 334 -9.96 -23.04 -1.12
N VAL A 335 -10.52 -22.40 -2.15
CA VAL A 335 -10.91 -23.10 -3.39
C VAL A 335 -9.72 -23.77 -4.06
N LYS A 336 -8.55 -23.13 -4.03
CA LYS A 336 -7.26 -23.75 -4.31
C LYS A 336 -6.41 -23.66 -3.06
N THR A 337 -5.43 -24.54 -2.93
CA THR A 337 -4.47 -24.52 -1.81
C THR A 337 -3.07 -24.69 -2.35
N PHE A 338 -2.09 -24.23 -1.57
CA PHE A 338 -0.68 -24.38 -1.86
C PHE A 338 -0.01 -25.13 -0.72
N LYS A 339 1.00 -25.94 -1.05
CA LYS A 339 1.73 -26.73 -0.07
C LYS A 339 2.62 -25.79 0.76
N LEU A 340 2.28 -25.61 2.03
CA LEU A 340 3.10 -24.82 2.94
C LEU A 340 4.39 -25.58 3.24
N THR A 341 5.51 -25.01 2.83
CA THR A 341 6.86 -25.52 3.13
C THR A 341 7.72 -24.37 3.66
N LEU A 342 8.75 -24.71 4.44
CA LEU A 342 9.75 -23.75 4.86
C LEU A 342 10.92 -23.82 3.90
N TYR A 343 11.36 -22.67 3.41
CA TYR A 343 12.54 -22.54 2.57
C TYR A 343 13.57 -21.69 3.29
N GLY A 344 14.62 -22.35 3.78
CA GLY A 344 15.68 -21.74 4.58
C GLY A 344 16.24 -20.43 4.00
N PRO A 345 16.59 -20.38 2.70
CA PRO A 345 17.16 -19.16 2.10
C PRO A 345 16.21 -17.95 2.12
N LEU A 346 14.89 -18.17 2.21
CA LEU A 346 13.89 -17.10 2.28
C LEU A 346 13.68 -16.54 3.69
N VAL A 347 14.18 -17.19 4.75
CA VAL A 347 13.90 -16.79 6.13
C VAL A 347 14.42 -15.37 6.41
N LEU A 348 15.69 -15.08 6.13
CA LEU A 348 16.27 -13.76 6.40
C LEU A 348 15.64 -12.65 5.52
N PRO A 349 15.46 -12.83 4.20
CA PRO A 349 14.73 -11.86 3.37
C PRO A 349 13.31 -11.59 3.87
N LEU A 350 12.56 -12.63 4.26
CA LEU A 350 11.19 -12.44 4.75
C LEU A 350 11.16 -11.77 6.13
N MET A 351 12.12 -12.05 7.01
CA MET A 351 12.29 -11.26 8.24
C MET A 351 12.50 -9.78 7.93
N ALA A 352 13.30 -9.45 6.91
CA ALA A 352 13.48 -8.07 6.46
C ALA A 352 12.18 -7.47 5.89
N VAL A 353 11.40 -8.24 5.10
CA VAL A 353 10.08 -7.82 4.60
C VAL A 353 9.15 -7.48 5.77
N PHE A 354 9.06 -8.31 6.80
CA PHE A 354 8.20 -8.04 7.96
C PHE A 354 8.68 -6.87 8.82
N ILE A 355 9.99 -6.63 8.91
CA ILE A 355 10.51 -5.41 9.52
C ILE A 355 10.08 -4.18 8.72
N ILE A 356 10.11 -4.26 7.39
CA ILE A 356 9.69 -3.18 6.49
C ILE A 356 8.18 -2.95 6.61
N CYS A 357 7.36 -4.00 6.62
CA CYS A 357 5.92 -3.89 6.88
C CYS A 357 5.65 -3.16 8.20
N ALA A 358 6.36 -3.51 9.28
CA ALA A 358 6.22 -2.81 10.56
C ALA A 358 6.55 -1.31 10.44
N CYS A 359 7.60 -0.95 9.70
CA CYS A 359 8.00 0.43 9.45
C CYS A 359 6.97 1.20 8.63
N GLU A 360 6.48 0.57 7.56
CA GLU A 360 5.45 1.10 6.67
C GLU A 360 4.16 1.33 7.44
N ALA A 361 3.73 0.33 8.24
CA ALA A 361 2.57 0.42 9.11
C ALA A 361 2.67 1.57 10.11
N ILE A 362 3.83 1.77 10.75
CA ILE A 362 4.06 2.92 11.63
C ILE A 362 3.86 4.23 10.87
N GLY A 363 4.49 4.39 9.70
CA GLY A 363 4.39 5.59 8.88
C GLY A 363 2.95 5.88 8.43
N ASP A 364 2.26 4.85 7.96
CA ASP A 364 0.89 4.97 7.44
C ASP A 364 -0.13 5.23 8.54
N ILE A 365 0.03 4.61 9.71
CA ILE A 365 -0.82 4.91 10.88
C ILE A 365 -0.61 6.36 11.32
N THR A 366 0.63 6.84 11.31
CA THR A 366 0.97 8.23 11.65
C THR A 366 0.34 9.21 10.67
N ALA A 367 0.49 8.94 9.36
CA ALA A 367 -0.16 9.72 8.32
C ALA A 367 -1.70 9.67 8.43
N THR A 368 -2.25 8.49 8.78
CA THR A 368 -3.70 8.33 9.02
C THR A 368 -4.15 9.21 10.18
N CYS A 369 -3.41 9.25 11.29
CA CYS A 369 -3.70 10.14 12.41
C CYS A 369 -3.70 11.61 11.99
N ASP A 370 -2.68 12.05 11.25
CA ASP A 370 -2.55 13.43 10.76
C ASP A 370 -3.73 13.83 9.86
N VAL A 371 -4.04 13.04 8.81
CA VAL A 371 -5.17 13.34 7.92
C VAL A 371 -6.53 13.19 8.60
N SER A 372 -6.61 12.40 9.68
CA SER A 372 -7.80 12.26 10.52
C SER A 372 -7.90 13.32 11.62
N ARG A 373 -6.96 14.28 11.70
CA ARG A 373 -6.88 15.33 12.72
C ARG A 373 -6.83 14.79 14.15
N LEU A 374 -6.07 13.71 14.34
CA LEU A 374 -5.83 13.06 15.61
C LEU A 374 -4.42 13.34 16.11
N GLU A 375 -4.14 12.93 17.34
CA GLU A 375 -2.83 13.08 17.94
C GLU A 375 -1.78 12.23 17.19
N VAL A 376 -0.65 12.86 16.85
CA VAL A 376 0.54 12.23 16.24
C VAL A 376 1.65 11.98 17.26
N GLU A 377 1.39 12.29 18.53
CA GLU A 377 2.28 12.07 19.66
C GLU A 377 1.48 11.64 20.91
N GLY A 378 2.17 11.08 21.90
CA GLY A 378 1.60 10.71 23.18
C GLY A 378 1.06 9.28 23.25
N LYS A 379 0.52 8.91 24.42
CA LYS A 379 0.19 7.51 24.77
C LYS A 379 -0.87 6.88 23.87
N LEU A 380 -1.88 7.65 23.47
CA LEU A 380 -2.96 7.13 22.62
C LEU A 380 -2.42 6.82 21.22
N TYR A 381 -1.63 7.71 20.64
CA TYR A 381 -0.93 7.51 19.39
C TYR A 381 0.00 6.29 19.44
N GLU A 382 0.87 6.21 20.46
CA GLU A 382 1.77 5.08 20.67
C GLU A 382 1.00 3.74 20.76
N SER A 383 -0.15 3.73 21.44
CA SER A 383 -0.99 2.53 21.54
C SER A 383 -1.70 2.14 20.23
N ARG A 384 -1.96 3.10 19.33
CA ARG A 384 -2.49 2.82 17.98
C ARG A 384 -1.43 2.22 17.09
N ILE A 385 -0.19 2.72 17.19
CA ILE A 385 0.97 2.12 16.51
C ILE A 385 1.17 0.70 17.00
N GLN A 386 1.27 0.50 18.31
CA GLN A 386 1.45 -0.82 18.92
C GLN A 386 0.40 -1.81 18.41
N GLY A 387 -0.88 -1.44 18.53
CA GLY A 387 -1.97 -2.33 18.09
C GLY A 387 -2.05 -2.52 16.59
N GLY A 388 -1.65 -1.50 15.82
CA GLY A 388 -1.54 -1.57 14.37
C GLY A 388 -0.48 -2.56 13.90
N VAL A 389 0.75 -2.46 14.41
CA VAL A 389 1.85 -3.38 14.06
C VAL A 389 1.54 -4.81 14.54
N LEU A 390 0.94 -4.97 15.72
CA LEU A 390 0.51 -6.29 16.20
C LEU A 390 -0.52 -6.91 15.25
N ALA A 391 -1.51 -6.12 14.83
CA ALA A 391 -2.52 -6.58 13.89
C ALA A 391 -1.93 -6.80 12.48
N ASP A 392 -0.92 -6.02 12.07
CA ASP A 392 -0.20 -6.21 10.81
C ASP A 392 0.48 -7.59 10.75
N GLY A 393 1.27 -7.93 11.78
CA GLY A 393 1.92 -9.25 11.86
C GLY A 393 0.93 -10.41 11.99
N ILE A 394 -0.15 -10.26 12.78
CA ILE A 394 -1.22 -11.27 12.85
C ILE A 394 -1.88 -11.44 11.48
N ASN A 395 -2.20 -10.33 10.81
CA ASN A 395 -2.79 -10.33 9.49
C ASN A 395 -1.84 -10.95 8.46
N GLY A 396 -0.54 -10.70 8.53
CA GLY A 396 0.48 -11.34 7.69
C GLY A 396 0.50 -12.86 7.83
N MET A 397 0.43 -13.36 9.07
CA MET A 397 0.31 -14.80 9.34
C MET A 397 -1.01 -15.37 8.82
N LEU A 398 -2.15 -14.71 9.10
CA LEU A 398 -3.46 -15.14 8.63
C LEU A 398 -3.57 -15.12 7.10
N ALA A 399 -3.00 -14.10 6.45
CA ALA A 399 -2.93 -14.00 5.00
C ALA A 399 -2.21 -15.22 4.42
N ALA A 400 -1.04 -15.58 4.97
CA ALA A 400 -0.28 -16.73 4.51
C ALA A 400 -1.07 -18.05 4.61
N LEU A 401 -1.79 -18.25 5.72
CA LEU A 401 -2.69 -19.40 5.90
C LEU A 401 -3.89 -19.36 4.94
N CYS A 402 -4.32 -18.18 4.54
CA CYS A 402 -5.34 -17.93 3.53
C CYS A 402 -4.77 -17.89 2.09
N THR A 403 -3.53 -18.36 1.88
CA THR A 403 -2.80 -18.41 0.59
C THR A 403 -2.32 -17.08 0.00
N ILE A 404 -2.40 -16.00 0.78
CA ILE A 404 -1.98 -14.66 0.39
C ILE A 404 -0.64 -14.32 1.02
N THR A 405 0.24 -13.70 0.24
CA THR A 405 1.56 -13.24 0.69
C THR A 405 1.45 -12.16 1.78
N PRO A 406 2.55 -11.79 2.46
CA PRO A 406 2.54 -10.76 3.50
C PRO A 406 1.74 -9.52 3.11
N VAL A 407 0.91 -9.08 4.05
CA VAL A 407 0.06 -7.90 3.92
C VAL A 407 0.56 -6.80 4.84
N THR A 408 0.25 -5.54 4.51
CA THR A 408 0.50 -4.41 5.39
C THR A 408 -0.55 -3.31 5.17
N THR A 409 -0.54 -2.25 5.99
CA THR A 409 -1.44 -1.11 5.80
C THR A 409 -1.12 -0.35 4.52
N PHE A 410 -2.16 0.16 3.85
CA PHE A 410 -2.03 0.84 2.57
C PHE A 410 -2.13 2.36 2.70
N ALA A 411 -1.08 3.09 2.31
CA ALA A 411 -1.01 4.55 2.35
C ALA A 411 -2.06 5.28 1.48
N GLN A 412 -2.63 4.64 0.47
CA GLN A 412 -3.56 5.27 -0.48
C GLN A 412 -4.84 5.75 0.22
N ASN A 413 -5.26 5.06 1.29
CA ASN A 413 -6.42 5.45 2.10
C ASN A 413 -6.29 6.90 2.63
N ASN A 414 -5.07 7.35 2.95
CA ASN A 414 -4.79 8.66 3.52
C ASN A 414 -5.12 9.77 2.52
N GLY A 415 -4.81 9.53 1.24
CA GLY A 415 -5.20 10.43 0.15
C GLY A 415 -6.72 10.55 0.02
N VAL A 416 -7.44 9.42 0.13
CA VAL A 416 -8.91 9.41 0.09
C VAL A 416 -9.50 10.18 1.28
N ILE A 417 -8.99 9.98 2.49
CA ILE A 417 -9.44 10.67 3.71
C ILE A 417 -9.19 12.18 3.58
N ALA A 418 -8.00 12.58 3.13
CA ALA A 418 -7.64 13.99 2.96
C ALA A 418 -8.54 14.72 1.95
N LEU A 419 -8.92 14.05 0.85
CA LEU A 419 -9.78 14.62 -0.20
C LEU A 419 -11.27 14.64 0.19
N THR A 420 -11.76 13.55 0.80
CA THR A 420 -13.18 13.41 1.18
C THR A 420 -13.52 14.07 2.51
N ARG A 421 -12.50 14.36 3.33
CA ARG A 421 -12.62 14.81 4.72
C ARG A 421 -13.45 13.85 5.58
N CYS A 422 -13.36 12.55 5.31
CA CYS A 422 -14.08 11.53 6.08
C CYS A 422 -13.11 10.49 6.62
N ALA A 423 -12.91 10.48 7.94
CA ALA A 423 -12.13 9.48 8.67
C ALA A 423 -13.03 8.45 9.38
N ASN A 424 -14.32 8.40 9.04
CA ASN A 424 -15.30 7.55 9.74
C ASN A 424 -15.08 6.06 9.50
N ARG A 425 -14.98 5.27 10.59
CA ARG A 425 -14.75 3.82 10.51
C ARG A 425 -15.84 3.06 9.75
N SER A 426 -17.05 3.59 9.70
CA SER A 426 -18.16 2.99 8.94
C SER A 426 -17.87 2.95 7.44
N ALA A 427 -17.19 3.96 6.88
CA ALA A 427 -16.73 3.93 5.50
C ALA A 427 -15.68 2.82 5.29
N GLY A 428 -14.75 2.67 6.24
CA GLY A 428 -13.77 1.57 6.24
C GLY A 428 -14.42 0.19 6.26
N TYR A 429 -15.42 -0.05 7.09
CA TYR A 429 -16.15 -1.33 7.09
C TYR A 429 -16.97 -1.56 5.81
N CYS A 430 -17.54 -0.50 5.22
CA CYS A 430 -18.19 -0.59 3.92
C CYS A 430 -17.18 -0.96 2.82
N CYS A 431 -15.96 -0.42 2.88
CA CYS A 431 -14.86 -0.81 2.00
C CYS A 431 -14.54 -2.31 2.14
N CYS A 432 -14.38 -2.82 3.36
CA CYS A 432 -14.17 -4.24 3.63
C CYS A 432 -15.28 -5.10 3.01
N PHE A 433 -16.54 -4.69 3.17
CA PHE A 433 -17.70 -5.36 2.59
C PHE A 433 -17.63 -5.42 1.05
N PHE A 434 -17.31 -4.31 0.38
CA PHE A 434 -17.18 -4.30 -1.08
C PHE A 434 -16.01 -5.14 -1.57
N LEU A 435 -14.85 -5.12 -0.88
CA LEU A 435 -13.70 -5.96 -1.23
C LEU A 435 -14.06 -7.45 -1.15
N VAL A 436 -14.72 -7.87 -0.07
CA VAL A 436 -15.18 -9.26 0.07
C VAL A 436 -16.17 -9.63 -1.03
N ILE A 437 -17.15 -8.78 -1.33
CA ILE A 437 -18.11 -9.03 -2.41
C ILE A 437 -17.42 -9.15 -3.78
N MET A 438 -16.53 -8.23 -4.10
CA MET A 438 -15.78 -8.24 -5.36
C MET A 438 -14.91 -9.49 -5.49
N GLY A 439 -14.34 -9.98 -4.38
CA GLY A 439 -13.58 -11.22 -4.37
C GLY A 439 -14.45 -12.48 -4.45
N VAL A 440 -15.61 -12.50 -3.81
CA VAL A 440 -16.55 -13.63 -3.91
C VAL A 440 -17.03 -13.79 -5.35
N PHE A 441 -17.38 -12.70 -6.06
CA PHE A 441 -17.77 -12.77 -7.46
C PHE A 441 -16.57 -12.98 -8.39
N ALA A 442 -16.12 -14.23 -8.53
CA ALA A 442 -14.87 -14.60 -9.20
C ALA A 442 -14.80 -14.21 -10.69
N LYS A 443 -15.94 -13.96 -11.36
CA LYS A 443 -15.97 -13.34 -12.70
C LYS A 443 -15.32 -11.95 -12.72
N PHE A 444 -15.46 -11.18 -11.64
CA PHE A 444 -14.77 -9.90 -11.48
C PHE A 444 -13.25 -10.11 -11.45
N ALA A 445 -12.76 -11.05 -10.62
CA ALA A 445 -11.34 -11.39 -10.60
C ALA A 445 -10.84 -11.87 -11.98
N ALA A 446 -11.61 -12.70 -12.68
CA ALA A 446 -11.28 -13.14 -14.04
C ALA A 446 -11.17 -11.98 -15.03
N SER A 447 -12.04 -10.97 -14.92
CA SER A 447 -11.97 -9.77 -15.75
C SER A 447 -10.70 -8.95 -15.48
N LEU A 448 -10.20 -8.93 -14.24
CA LEU A 448 -8.96 -8.25 -13.87
C LEU A 448 -7.71 -8.98 -14.36
N VAL A 449 -7.74 -10.32 -14.37
CA VAL A 449 -6.66 -11.14 -14.93
C VAL A 449 -6.62 -11.06 -16.46
N ALA A 450 -7.77 -10.85 -17.11
CA ALA A 450 -7.87 -10.68 -18.55
C ALA A 450 -7.38 -9.30 -19.05
N ILE A 451 -6.97 -8.39 -18.15
CA ILE A 451 -6.47 -7.08 -18.55
C ILE A 451 -5.12 -7.23 -19.26
N PRO A 452 -4.94 -6.63 -20.44
CA PRO A 452 -3.66 -6.68 -21.14
C PRO A 452 -2.51 -6.09 -20.32
N SER A 453 -1.34 -6.71 -20.40
CA SER A 453 -0.13 -6.30 -19.68
C SER A 453 0.21 -4.82 -19.91
N ALA A 454 0.01 -4.31 -21.13
CA ALA A 454 0.27 -2.90 -21.45
C ALA A 454 -0.59 -1.91 -20.65
N VAL A 455 -1.87 -2.25 -20.45
CA VAL A 455 -2.85 -1.44 -19.68
C VAL A 455 -2.52 -1.52 -18.19
N LEU A 456 -2.25 -2.73 -17.67
CA LEU A 456 -1.75 -2.92 -16.31
C LEU A 456 -0.43 -2.18 -16.09
N GLY A 457 0.46 -2.18 -17.08
CA GLY A 457 1.75 -1.49 -17.06
C GLY A 457 1.61 0.01 -16.86
N GLY A 458 0.79 0.69 -17.68
CA GLY A 458 0.54 2.13 -17.50
C GLY A 458 -0.02 2.49 -16.11
N MET A 459 -0.92 1.65 -15.59
CA MET A 459 -1.50 1.81 -14.25
C MET A 459 -0.47 1.57 -13.13
N THR A 460 0.26 0.45 -13.20
CA THR A 460 1.21 0.03 -12.16
C THR A 460 2.45 0.92 -12.14
N THR A 461 2.92 1.43 -13.29
CA THR A 461 3.98 2.44 -13.34
C THR A 461 3.60 3.69 -12.55
N PHE A 462 2.36 4.18 -12.70
CA PHE A 462 1.87 5.30 -11.90
C PHE A 462 1.83 4.95 -10.41
N LEU A 463 1.29 3.78 -10.07
CA LEU A 463 1.16 3.31 -8.70
C LEU A 463 2.52 3.17 -7.99
N PHE A 464 3.50 2.53 -8.62
CA PHE A 464 4.84 2.36 -8.04
C PHE A 464 5.61 3.68 -7.93
N THR A 465 5.42 4.59 -8.90
CA THR A 465 5.96 5.95 -8.79
C THR A 465 5.32 6.71 -7.62
N ALA A 466 4.02 6.55 -7.38
CA ALA A 466 3.35 7.17 -6.24
C ALA A 466 3.87 6.63 -4.89
N VAL A 467 4.24 5.35 -4.81
CA VAL A 467 4.93 4.76 -3.64
C VAL A 467 6.30 5.42 -3.45
N ALA A 468 7.09 5.57 -4.51
CA ALA A 468 8.38 6.25 -4.45
C ALA A 468 8.26 7.70 -3.95
N VAL A 469 7.26 8.44 -4.46
CA VAL A 469 6.94 9.81 -4.03
C VAL A 469 6.48 9.86 -2.57
N SER A 470 5.75 8.86 -2.09
CA SER A 470 5.35 8.75 -0.68
C SER A 470 6.57 8.56 0.23
N GLY A 471 7.54 7.76 -0.19
CA GLY A 471 8.85 7.65 0.47
C GLY A 471 9.56 9.01 0.57
N MET A 472 9.58 9.81 -0.51
CA MET A 472 10.12 11.18 -0.48
C MET A 472 9.37 12.09 0.50
N ALA A 473 8.05 11.96 0.59
CA ALA A 473 7.24 12.73 1.53
C ALA A 473 7.56 12.38 2.99
N ILE A 474 7.81 11.11 3.31
CA ILE A 474 8.26 10.66 4.64
C ILE A 474 9.60 11.33 5.00
N ILE A 475 10.57 11.34 4.07
CA ILE A 475 11.86 12.01 4.28
C ILE A 475 11.65 13.51 4.52
N THR A 476 10.90 14.17 3.63
CA THR A 476 10.76 15.64 3.65
C THR A 476 10.01 16.16 4.87
N LYS A 477 9.00 15.42 5.35
CA LYS A 477 8.22 15.82 6.54
C LYS A 477 8.89 15.39 7.85
N GLY A 478 9.60 14.27 7.85
CA GLY A 478 10.12 13.64 9.06
C GLY A 478 11.60 13.87 9.35
N VAL A 479 12.36 14.47 8.41
CA VAL A 479 13.81 14.61 8.53
C VAL A 479 14.26 16.04 8.22
N PRO A 480 14.99 16.72 9.14
CA PRO A 480 15.65 17.98 8.80
C PRO A 480 16.80 17.73 7.82
N PHE A 481 16.84 18.49 6.72
CA PHE A 481 17.82 18.33 5.63
C PHE A 481 19.19 18.94 5.93
N ASN A 482 19.76 18.61 7.08
CA ASN A 482 21.11 19.01 7.46
C ASN A 482 22.20 18.17 6.80
N ARG A 483 23.47 18.55 7.02
CA ARG A 483 24.64 17.86 6.44
C ARG A 483 24.66 16.38 6.78
N ARG A 484 24.44 16.03 8.05
CA ARG A 484 24.41 14.65 8.55
C ARG A 484 23.36 13.81 7.83
N ASN A 485 22.12 14.26 7.81
CA ASN A 485 21.01 13.49 7.23
C ASN A 485 21.14 13.38 5.71
N ARG A 486 21.60 14.44 5.04
CA ARG A 486 21.93 14.37 3.60
C ARG A 486 23.02 13.35 3.31
N PHE A 487 24.04 13.25 4.16
CA PHE A 487 25.09 12.22 4.03
C PHE A 487 24.52 10.80 4.21
N ILE A 488 23.71 10.58 5.26
CA ILE A 488 23.06 9.28 5.51
C ILE A 488 22.20 8.86 4.31
N LEU A 489 21.36 9.77 3.80
CA LEU A 489 20.54 9.52 2.61
C LEU A 489 21.41 9.20 1.40
N THR A 490 22.46 9.98 1.16
CA THR A 490 23.35 9.79 0.01
C THR A 490 24.00 8.42 0.03
N ALA A 491 24.57 8.01 1.17
CA ALA A 491 25.25 6.73 1.31
C ALA A 491 24.29 5.54 1.20
N GLY A 492 23.14 5.61 1.90
CA GLY A 492 22.16 4.52 1.88
C GLY A 492 21.49 4.35 0.53
N LEU A 493 21.16 5.45 -0.16
CA LEU A 493 20.60 5.40 -1.50
C LEU A 493 21.64 4.94 -2.52
N ALA A 494 22.86 5.46 -2.50
CA ALA A 494 23.88 5.06 -3.47
C ALA A 494 24.10 3.54 -3.50
N LEU A 495 24.21 2.91 -2.33
CA LEU A 495 24.40 1.46 -2.23
C LEU A 495 23.15 0.67 -2.60
N GLY A 496 21.96 1.10 -2.19
CA GLY A 496 20.73 0.40 -2.55
C GLY A 496 20.34 0.53 -4.03
N TYR A 497 20.52 1.71 -4.63
CA TYR A 497 20.40 1.89 -6.07
C TYR A 497 21.44 1.04 -6.80
N GLY A 498 22.70 1.03 -6.34
CA GLY A 498 23.74 0.18 -6.91
C GLY A 498 23.33 -1.30 -6.93
N ALA A 499 22.85 -1.81 -5.80
CA ALA A 499 22.34 -3.18 -5.68
C ALA A 499 21.13 -3.46 -6.60
N THR A 500 20.26 -2.46 -6.82
CA THR A 500 19.11 -2.60 -7.72
C THR A 500 19.50 -2.57 -9.19
N LEU A 501 20.46 -1.72 -9.57
CA LEU A 501 20.82 -1.45 -10.95
C LEU A 501 21.82 -2.45 -11.52
N VAL A 502 22.59 -3.13 -10.65
CA VAL A 502 23.61 -4.10 -11.06
C VAL A 502 23.16 -5.50 -10.62
N PRO A 503 22.49 -6.27 -11.50
CA PRO A 503 22.11 -7.64 -11.18
C PRO A 503 23.36 -8.51 -10.96
N ASN A 504 23.24 -9.54 -10.11
CA ASN A 504 24.28 -10.54 -9.83
C ASN A 504 25.63 -9.96 -9.36
N TYR A 505 25.70 -8.70 -8.94
CA TYR A 505 26.96 -8.06 -8.54
C TYR A 505 27.61 -8.76 -7.33
N PHE A 506 26.80 -9.47 -6.55
CA PHE A 506 27.20 -10.12 -5.31
C PHE A 506 27.35 -11.65 -5.44
N GLU A 507 27.04 -12.22 -6.61
CA GLU A 507 27.00 -13.66 -6.85
C GLU A 507 28.38 -14.33 -6.60
N ASN A 508 29.46 -13.66 -6.98
CA ASN A 508 30.83 -14.18 -6.83
C ASN A 508 31.45 -13.93 -5.45
N VAL A 509 30.79 -13.18 -4.56
CA VAL A 509 31.32 -12.88 -3.22
C VAL A 509 31.21 -14.10 -2.30
N PHE A 510 30.10 -14.82 -2.41
CA PHE A 510 29.83 -16.03 -1.63
C PHE A 510 29.53 -17.22 -2.53
N SER A 511 30.50 -17.63 -3.35
CA SER A 511 30.40 -18.88 -4.12
C SER A 511 30.80 -20.06 -3.24
N TYR A 512 29.83 -20.86 -2.77
CA TYR A 512 30.08 -22.10 -2.05
C TYR A 512 29.65 -23.31 -2.89
N SER A 513 30.60 -24.20 -3.17
CA SER A 513 30.39 -25.41 -3.99
C SER A 513 30.54 -26.71 -3.19
N GLY A 514 30.42 -26.65 -1.87
CA GLY A 514 30.48 -27.85 -1.02
C GLY A 514 29.12 -28.53 -0.87
N GLU A 515 29.11 -29.71 -0.24
CA GLU A 515 27.89 -30.51 -0.07
C GLU A 515 26.96 -30.00 1.06
N ASP A 516 27.40 -29.03 1.87
CA ASP A 516 26.60 -28.47 2.96
C ASP A 516 25.49 -27.56 2.44
N LYS A 517 24.30 -28.16 2.25
CA LYS A 517 23.07 -27.46 1.83
C LYS A 517 22.63 -26.38 2.82
N GLY A 518 22.98 -26.49 4.10
CA GLY A 518 22.63 -25.51 5.12
C GLY A 518 23.47 -24.24 4.97
N LEU A 519 24.78 -24.40 4.81
CA LEU A 519 25.69 -23.29 4.52
C LEU A 519 25.37 -22.64 3.18
N GLN A 520 25.15 -23.44 2.13
CA GLN A 520 24.73 -22.94 0.82
C GLN A 520 23.47 -22.09 0.95
N GLY A 521 22.42 -22.61 1.61
CA GLY A 521 21.18 -21.88 1.78
C GLY A 521 21.30 -20.60 2.61
N PHE A 522 22.24 -20.55 3.56
CA PHE A 522 22.51 -19.33 4.33
C PHE A 522 23.24 -18.26 3.50
N LEU A 523 24.23 -18.66 2.71
CA LEU A 523 24.94 -17.75 1.80
C LEU A 523 24.00 -17.22 0.72
N ASP A 524 23.15 -18.09 0.18
CA ASP A 524 22.05 -17.75 -0.73
C ASP A 524 21.12 -16.68 -0.12
N ALA A 525 20.77 -16.82 1.16
CA ALA A 525 19.97 -15.83 1.87
C ALA A 525 20.67 -14.46 1.97
N ILE A 526 21.99 -14.46 2.20
CA ILE A 526 22.79 -13.23 2.24
C ILE A 526 22.82 -12.59 0.85
N SER A 527 23.07 -13.38 -0.20
CA SER A 527 23.07 -12.89 -1.57
C SER A 527 21.72 -12.26 -1.93
N LEU A 528 20.61 -12.91 -1.59
CA LEU A 528 19.27 -12.38 -1.84
C LEU A 528 19.01 -11.04 -1.09
N ILE A 529 19.50 -10.88 0.14
CA ILE A 529 19.43 -9.59 0.86
C ILE A 529 20.28 -8.53 0.17
N MET A 530 21.50 -8.88 -0.26
CA MET A 530 22.44 -7.95 -0.88
C MET A 530 21.98 -7.51 -2.27
N GLU A 531 21.25 -8.36 -2.99
CA GLU A 531 20.58 -8.02 -4.26
C GLU A 531 19.28 -7.22 -4.04
N THR A 532 18.71 -7.27 -2.83
CA THR A 532 17.52 -6.50 -2.48
C THR A 532 17.90 -5.07 -2.10
N GLY A 533 17.87 -4.16 -3.07
CA GLY A 533 18.38 -2.79 -2.90
C GLY A 533 17.79 -2.01 -1.72
N PHE A 534 16.48 -2.12 -1.46
CA PHE A 534 15.86 -1.44 -0.31
C PHE A 534 16.31 -2.02 1.04
N ALA A 535 16.63 -3.31 1.12
CA ALA A 535 17.17 -3.92 2.33
C ALA A 535 18.58 -3.38 2.62
N VAL A 536 19.40 -3.24 1.57
CA VAL A 536 20.72 -2.59 1.65
C VAL A 536 20.57 -1.12 2.08
N THR A 537 19.65 -0.36 1.49
CA THR A 537 19.37 1.03 1.91
C THR A 537 18.98 1.11 3.38
N ALA A 538 18.03 0.29 3.83
CA ALA A 538 17.57 0.29 5.22
C ALA A 538 18.73 0.00 6.18
N MET A 539 19.53 -1.02 5.88
CA MET A 539 20.69 -1.42 6.70
C MET A 539 21.71 -0.29 6.81
N ILE A 540 22.10 0.32 5.68
CA ILE A 540 23.11 1.38 5.66
C ILE A 540 22.58 2.64 6.34
N CYS A 541 21.35 3.07 6.06
CA CYS A 541 20.76 4.23 6.71
C CYS A 541 20.65 4.03 8.23
N MET A 542 20.28 2.82 8.68
CA MET A 542 20.20 2.48 10.10
C MET A 542 21.57 2.51 10.77
N ILE A 543 22.59 1.85 10.18
CA ILE A 543 23.96 1.82 10.71
C ILE A 543 24.51 3.25 10.81
N LEU A 544 24.41 4.03 9.73
CA LEU A 544 24.91 5.40 9.72
C LEU A 544 24.15 6.31 10.69
N ASN A 545 22.84 6.15 10.81
CA ASN A 545 22.07 6.93 11.78
C ASN A 545 22.44 6.60 13.24
N LEU A 546 22.84 5.36 13.54
CA LEU A 546 23.28 4.96 14.87
C LEU A 546 24.73 5.34 15.18
N THR A 547 25.59 5.39 14.16
CA THR A 547 27.04 5.59 14.33
C THR A 547 27.48 7.04 14.14
N LEU A 548 26.80 7.81 13.29
CA LEU A 548 27.16 9.21 13.03
C LEU A 548 26.61 10.12 14.14
N PRO A 549 27.50 10.82 14.88
CA PRO A 549 27.09 11.76 15.90
C PRO A 549 26.30 12.92 15.28
N MET A 550 25.41 13.53 16.06
CA MET A 550 24.78 14.79 15.66
C MET A 550 25.83 15.91 15.73
N GLU A 551 25.95 16.72 14.67
CA GLU A 551 26.83 17.89 14.69
C GLU A 551 26.27 18.93 15.69
N VAL A 552 27.15 19.68 16.38
CA VAL A 552 26.75 20.61 17.45
C VAL A 552 25.81 21.70 16.93
N GLU A 553 26.00 22.14 15.69
CA GLU A 553 25.14 23.12 15.02
C GLU A 553 23.70 22.58 14.85
N ASP A 554 23.55 21.30 14.47
CA ASP A 554 22.25 20.63 14.34
C ASP A 554 21.51 20.51 15.68
N VAL A 555 22.24 20.29 16.78
CA VAL A 555 21.66 20.25 18.13
C VAL A 555 21.11 21.63 18.50
N THR A 556 21.81 22.69 18.13
CA THR A 556 21.44 24.06 18.45
C THR A 556 20.18 24.49 17.68
N GLU A 557 20.09 24.14 16.39
CA GLU A 557 18.89 24.36 15.57
C GLU A 557 17.68 23.54 16.04
N ALA A 558 17.88 22.26 16.42
CA ALA A 558 16.81 21.40 16.92
C ALA A 558 16.22 21.92 18.25
N VAL A 559 17.07 22.42 19.16
CA VAL A 559 16.63 23.01 20.44
C VAL A 559 15.93 24.36 20.21
N ALA A 560 16.39 25.17 19.25
CA ALA A 560 15.73 26.43 18.88
C ALA A 560 14.32 26.21 18.28
N GLY A 561 14.16 25.18 17.43
CA GLY A 561 12.86 24.82 16.84
C GLY A 561 11.85 24.29 17.88
N GLN A 562 12.30 23.52 18.86
CA GLN A 562 11.44 23.06 19.96
C GLN A 562 10.95 24.23 20.82
N ASN A 563 11.81 25.19 21.15
CA ASN A 563 11.41 26.37 21.94
C ASN A 563 10.39 27.26 21.20
N GLN A 564 10.48 27.40 19.87
CA GLN A 564 9.47 28.14 19.10
C GLN A 564 8.09 27.46 19.10
N SER A 565 8.03 26.12 19.04
CA SER A 565 6.76 25.38 19.10
C SER A 565 6.04 25.55 20.45
N VAL A 566 6.79 25.64 21.55
CA VAL A 566 6.24 25.89 22.90
C VAL A 566 5.73 27.32 23.06
N VAL A 567 6.42 28.31 22.49
CA VAL A 567 6.01 29.73 22.55
C VAL A 567 4.75 29.99 21.70
N THR A 568 4.57 29.25 20.60
CA THR A 568 3.39 29.40 19.73
C THR A 568 2.14 28.75 20.33
N ALA A 569 2.29 27.69 21.13
CA ALA A 569 1.20 27.02 21.85
C ALA A 569 0.74 27.76 23.12
N ALA A 570 1.50 28.75 23.60
CA ALA A 570 1.28 29.42 24.90
C ALA A 570 0.64 30.82 24.81
N ARG A 571 0.15 31.28 23.66
CA ARG A 571 -0.61 32.55 23.58
C ARG A 571 -2.11 32.29 23.78
N PRO A 572 -2.73 32.72 24.90
CA PRO A 572 -4.18 32.78 24.98
C PRO A 572 -4.65 33.99 24.16
N THR A 573 -5.54 33.75 23.20
CA THR A 573 -6.36 34.79 22.59
C THR A 573 -7.36 35.28 23.64
N SER A 574 -7.08 36.41 24.30
CA SER A 574 -8.09 37.18 25.03
C SER A 574 -8.57 38.37 24.19
N ALA A 575 -9.87 38.63 24.33
CA ALA A 575 -10.74 39.47 23.54
C ALA A 575 -10.39 40.97 23.54
N GLY A 576 -11.05 41.71 22.62
CA GLY A 576 -10.80 43.11 22.31
C GLY A 576 -11.36 44.14 23.30
N ASP A 577 -10.98 45.40 23.10
CA ASP A 577 -11.91 46.52 22.86
C ASP A 577 -11.15 47.83 22.54
N SER A 578 -11.79 48.60 21.64
CA SER A 578 -11.81 50.07 21.48
C SER A 578 -10.54 50.97 21.53
N VAL A 579 -10.36 51.70 20.43
CA VAL A 579 -10.19 53.18 20.29
C VAL A 579 -9.26 53.92 21.26
N GLU A 580 -8.18 54.51 20.75
CA GLU A 580 -7.86 55.95 20.94
C GLU A 580 -6.85 56.48 19.90
N GLU A 581 -7.12 57.71 19.47
CA GLU A 581 -6.41 58.54 18.49
C GLU A 581 -5.07 59.11 19.00
N GLU A 582 -4.30 59.69 18.07
CA GLU A 582 -3.28 60.74 18.27
C GLU A 582 -1.92 60.30 18.87
N LYS A 583 -0.71 60.61 18.36
CA LYS A 583 -0.18 61.67 17.48
C LYS A 583 1.06 61.15 16.72
N GLY A 584 1.22 61.59 15.47
CA GLY A 584 2.49 61.47 14.75
C GLY A 584 3.56 62.44 15.25
N VAL A 585 4.83 62.05 15.14
CA VAL A 585 5.96 62.96 14.82
C VAL A 585 7.01 62.17 13.99
N LYS A 586 7.55 62.90 13.03
CA LYS A 586 8.49 62.61 11.93
C LYS A 586 9.88 62.06 12.28
N SER A 587 10.51 61.58 11.19
CA SER A 587 11.94 61.59 10.81
C SER A 587 12.89 60.62 11.52
N ALA A 588 13.80 59.90 10.84
CA ALA A 588 14.41 60.07 9.54
C ALA A 588 14.68 58.74 8.83
#